data_AF-I8A2R3-F1
#
_entry.id   AF-I8A2R3-F1
#
_cell.length_a   1.000
_cell.length_b   1.000
_cell.length_c   1.000
_cell.angle_alpha   90.00
_cell.angle_beta   90.00
_cell.angle_gamma   90.00
#
_symmetry.space_group_name_H-M   'P 1'
#
loop_
_entity.id
_entity.type
_entity.pdbx_description
1 polymer ?
#
loop_
_entity_poly.entity_id
_entity_poly.type
_entity_poly.pdbx_seq_one_letter_code
_entity_poly.pdbx_strand_id
1 'polypeptide(L)'
;MVAVRIYGFQKEHLDIPAHLETIIPAELRTAFYRAKYIAGQTFRQLEYLEIRQANRYQAMCPPTSINYYNHQMSVLRLFSWRHDYHWRNPTLAPTEKLDPAILCFHIDQSAYQSYQTIFTKYQETFMSGHFLAWHNIKRAVDATVAKSKLNDVEKRMWNQFWHTNFLGEMQKWESRAMALAIPSWEEIVDELYNAILECVEGAEDMLANAAHGIPGKRVL
;
A
#
# COMPACT_ATOMS: atom_id res chain seq x y z
N MET A 1 9.44 -9.51 2.96
CA MET A 1 8.48 -8.39 3.12
C MET A 1 8.73 -7.44 1.98
N VAL A 2 7.81 -7.31 1.01
CA VAL A 2 7.99 -6.40 -0.12
C VAL A 2 7.51 -5.02 0.32
N ALA A 3 8.29 -4.36 1.18
CA ALA A 3 7.98 -3.01 1.65
C ALA A 3 8.54 -2.01 0.64
N VAL A 4 7.72 -1.62 -0.34
CA VAL A 4 8.07 -0.51 -1.23
C VAL A 4 7.78 0.78 -0.46
N ARG A 5 8.81 1.61 -0.22
CA ARG A 5 8.58 3.01 0.19
C ARG A 5 7.93 3.74 -0.98
N ILE A 6 6.61 3.70 -1.03
CA ILE A 6 5.79 4.24 -2.12
C ILE A 6 5.73 5.78 -2.04
N TYR A 7 5.85 6.35 -0.84
CA TYR A 7 5.63 7.77 -0.60
C TYR A 7 6.95 8.55 -0.46
N GLY A 8 7.12 9.54 -1.33
CA GLY A 8 8.11 10.60 -1.18
C GLY A 8 7.43 11.88 -0.68
N PHE A 9 7.62 12.20 0.61
CA PHE A 9 7.12 13.44 1.18
C PHE A 9 8.18 14.55 1.13
N GLN A 10 7.77 15.76 0.76
CA GLN A 10 8.62 16.95 0.89
C GLN A 10 8.54 17.44 2.34
N LYS A 11 9.64 17.32 3.07
CA LYS A 11 9.67 17.60 4.52
C LYS A 11 9.26 19.04 4.84
N GLU A 12 9.61 19.95 3.95
CA GLU A 12 9.34 21.39 4.04
C GLU A 12 7.83 21.69 3.97
N HIS A 13 7.03 20.79 3.40
CA HIS A 13 5.59 20.92 3.29
C HIS A 13 4.83 20.33 4.47
N LEU A 14 5.51 19.60 5.36
CA LEU A 14 4.89 18.90 6.48
C LEU A 14 4.81 19.74 7.76
N ASP A 15 5.33 20.96 7.76
CA ASP A 15 5.26 21.86 8.89
C ASP A 15 4.95 23.29 8.50
N ILE A 16 4.41 24.06 9.45
CA ILE A 16 4.15 25.49 9.23
C ILE A 16 5.49 26.19 8.94
N PRO A 17 5.61 26.93 7.83
CA PRO A 17 6.80 27.71 7.56
C PRO A 17 7.04 28.75 8.67
N ALA A 18 8.30 28.95 9.07
CA ALA A 18 8.66 29.83 10.19
C ALA A 18 8.08 31.26 10.08
N HIS A 19 7.98 31.79 8.86
CA HIS A 19 7.40 33.11 8.62
C HIS A 19 5.88 33.16 8.83
N LEU A 20 5.17 32.05 8.61
CA LEU A 20 3.73 31.94 8.86
C LEU A 20 3.46 31.77 10.34
N GLU A 21 4.33 31.05 11.05
CA GLU A 21 4.17 30.73 12.47
C GLU A 21 4.06 31.96 13.37
N THR A 22 4.76 33.04 13.04
CA THR A 22 4.74 34.31 13.78
C THR A 22 3.51 35.18 13.49
N ILE A 23 2.81 34.90 12.39
CA ILE A 23 1.72 35.73 11.87
C ILE A 23 0.36 35.13 12.20
N ILE A 24 0.24 33.78 12.14
CA ILE A 24 -1.04 33.13 12.33
C ILE A 24 -1.42 32.99 13.81
N PRO A 25 -2.72 33.08 14.16
CA PRO A 25 -3.19 32.91 15.53
C PRO A 25 -2.81 31.56 16.15
N ALA A 26 -2.63 31.54 17.46
CA ALA A 26 -2.27 30.33 18.21
C ALA A 26 -3.33 29.21 18.05
N GLU A 27 -4.60 29.59 17.93
CA GLU A 27 -5.71 28.67 17.69
C GLU A 27 -5.56 27.95 16.34
N LEU A 28 -5.12 28.67 15.31
CA LEU A 28 -4.90 28.10 13.98
C LEU A 28 -3.68 27.17 13.96
N ARG A 29 -2.60 27.54 14.66
CA ARG A 29 -1.43 26.65 14.87
C ARG A 29 -1.85 25.37 15.57
N THR A 30 -2.63 25.49 16.63
CA THR A 30 -3.11 24.33 17.41
C THR A 30 -4.00 23.42 16.54
N ALA A 31 -4.90 24.00 15.76
CA ALA A 31 -5.75 23.26 14.83
C ALA A 31 -4.91 22.50 13.78
N PHE A 32 -3.89 23.16 13.21
CA PHE A 32 -2.95 22.52 12.29
C PHE A 32 -2.20 21.35 12.92
N TYR A 33 -1.56 21.54 14.07
CA TYR A 33 -0.78 20.47 14.69
C TYR A 33 -1.65 19.28 15.08
N ARG A 34 -2.92 19.52 15.45
CA ARG A 34 -3.91 18.45 15.63
C ARG A 34 -4.23 17.74 14.32
N ALA A 35 -4.40 18.47 13.22
CA ALA A 35 -4.60 17.89 11.90
C ALA A 35 -3.39 17.07 11.43
N LYS A 36 -2.18 17.59 11.60
CA LYS A 36 -0.92 16.88 11.32
C LYS A 36 -0.78 15.60 12.13
N TYR A 37 -1.13 15.63 13.41
CA TYR A 37 -1.15 14.44 14.26
C TYR A 37 -2.13 13.39 13.75
N ILE A 38 -3.38 13.78 13.44
CA ILE A 38 -4.39 12.87 12.91
C ILE A 38 -3.96 12.31 11.55
N ALA A 39 -3.44 13.13 10.65
CA ALA A 39 -2.90 12.69 9.37
C ALA A 39 -1.81 11.61 9.55
N GLY A 40 -0.86 11.83 10.47
CA GLY A 40 0.19 10.85 10.77
C GLY A 40 -0.32 9.56 11.43
N GLN A 41 -1.43 9.62 12.18
CA GLN A 41 -2.08 8.41 12.70
C GLN A 41 -2.82 7.66 11.57
N THR A 42 -3.59 8.37 10.75
CA THR A 42 -4.31 7.79 9.60
C THR A 42 -3.34 7.17 8.60
N PHE A 43 -2.24 7.85 8.28
CA PHE A 43 -1.22 7.34 7.39
C PHE A 43 -0.59 6.03 7.88
N ARG A 44 -0.27 5.92 9.17
CA ARG A 44 0.26 4.66 9.74
C ARG A 44 -0.73 3.50 9.65
N GLN A 45 -2.02 3.77 9.77
CA GLN A 45 -3.05 2.74 9.60
C GLN A 45 -3.21 2.34 8.14
N LEU A 46 -3.07 3.29 7.21
CA LEU A 46 -3.01 2.98 5.79
C LEU A 46 -1.79 2.11 5.46
N GLU A 47 -0.59 2.45 5.95
CA GLU A 47 0.62 1.64 5.74
C GLU A 47 0.40 0.19 6.18
N TYR A 48 -0.30 -0.01 7.30
CA TYR A 48 -0.66 -1.35 7.77
C TYR A 48 -1.57 -2.10 6.80
N LEU A 49 -2.59 -1.43 6.24
CA LEU A 49 -3.47 -2.02 5.23
C LEU A 49 -2.73 -2.31 3.92
N GLU A 50 -1.84 -1.41 3.48
CA GLU A 50 -1.03 -1.60 2.28
C GLU A 50 -0.08 -2.79 2.44
N ILE A 51 0.55 -2.98 3.61
CA ILE A 51 1.37 -4.17 3.89
C ILE A 51 0.53 -5.45 3.78
N ARG A 52 -0.69 -5.45 4.31
CA ARG A 52 -1.60 -6.59 4.17
C ARG A 52 -1.94 -6.83 2.71
N GLN A 53 -2.33 -5.79 1.98
CA GLN A 53 -2.63 -5.89 0.55
C GLN A 53 -1.43 -6.44 -0.24
N ALA A 54 -0.22 -6.00 0.05
CA ALA A 54 1.00 -6.49 -0.59
C ALA A 54 1.28 -7.97 -0.28
N ASN A 55 0.96 -8.42 0.93
CA ASN A 55 1.11 -9.81 1.36
C ASN A 55 -0.07 -10.71 0.96
N ARG A 56 -1.01 -10.25 0.11
CA ARG A 56 -2.20 -11.00 -0.29
C ARG A 56 -1.90 -12.39 -0.87
N TYR A 57 -0.81 -12.53 -1.64
CA TYR A 57 -0.42 -13.83 -2.22
C TYR A 57 -0.08 -14.85 -1.15
N GLN A 58 0.52 -14.41 -0.04
CA GLN A 58 0.84 -15.26 1.11
C GLN A 58 -0.42 -15.81 1.78
N ALA A 59 -1.55 -15.10 1.67
CA ALA A 59 -2.82 -15.50 2.25
C ALA A 59 -3.57 -16.54 1.40
N MET A 60 -3.06 -16.87 0.21
CA MET A 60 -3.60 -17.96 -0.61
C MET A 60 -3.31 -19.34 -0.02
N CYS A 61 -2.47 -19.45 1.02
CA CYS A 61 -2.14 -20.70 1.69
C CYS A 61 -2.44 -20.61 3.19
N PRO A 62 -3.29 -21.48 3.76
CA PRO A 62 -3.61 -21.42 5.18
C PRO A 62 -2.40 -21.81 6.04
N PRO A 63 -2.16 -21.17 7.20
CA PRO A 63 -1.06 -21.50 8.11
C PRO A 63 -1.05 -22.94 8.64
N THR A 64 -2.20 -23.61 8.58
CA THR A 64 -2.36 -25.00 8.99
C THR A 64 -1.93 -26.00 7.92
N SER A 65 -1.68 -25.55 6.68
CA SER A 65 -1.21 -26.42 5.60
C SER A 65 0.24 -26.84 5.84
N ILE A 66 0.54 -28.12 5.59
CA ILE A 66 1.92 -28.63 5.57
C ILE A 66 2.79 -27.90 4.53
N ASN A 67 2.17 -27.32 3.49
CA ASN A 67 2.85 -26.60 2.43
C ASN A 67 3.07 -25.11 2.73
N TYR A 68 2.61 -24.62 3.88
CA TYR A 68 2.61 -23.19 4.20
C TYR A 68 3.98 -22.55 4.00
N TYR A 69 5.04 -23.10 4.62
CA TYR A 69 6.40 -22.55 4.50
C TYR A 69 6.92 -22.55 3.06
N ASN A 70 6.67 -23.62 2.31
CA ASN A 70 7.09 -23.73 0.91
C ASN A 70 6.39 -22.68 0.05
N HIS A 71 5.09 -22.48 0.26
CA HIS A 71 4.32 -21.45 -0.42
C HIS A 71 4.83 -20.05 -0.09
N GLN A 72 5.05 -19.73 1.20
CA GLN A 72 5.58 -18.43 1.63
C GLN A 72 6.93 -18.11 0.97
N MET A 73 7.83 -19.09 0.92
CA MET A 73 9.14 -18.93 0.29
C MET A 73 9.04 -18.77 -1.23
N SER A 74 8.12 -19.49 -1.88
CA SER A 74 7.90 -19.40 -3.32
C SER A 74 7.35 -18.02 -3.72
N VAL A 75 6.36 -17.52 -2.98
CA VAL A 75 5.84 -16.15 -3.15
C VAL A 75 6.96 -15.13 -2.95
N LEU A 76 7.76 -15.28 -1.88
CA LEU A 76 8.87 -14.36 -1.62
C LEU A 76 9.89 -14.35 -2.77
N ARG A 77 10.29 -15.52 -3.26
CA ARG A 77 11.23 -15.65 -4.38
C ARG A 77 10.69 -15.00 -5.65
N LEU A 78 9.44 -15.32 -6.00
CA LEU A 78 8.77 -14.81 -7.20
C LEU A 78 8.77 -13.28 -7.23
N PHE A 79 8.30 -12.64 -6.16
CA PHE A 79 8.19 -11.17 -6.11
C PHE A 79 9.50 -10.45 -5.74
N SER A 80 10.58 -11.19 -5.43
CA SER A 80 11.92 -10.62 -5.24
C SER A 80 12.77 -10.68 -6.51
N TRP A 81 12.39 -11.46 -7.53
CA TRP A 81 13.18 -11.70 -8.75
C TRP A 81 13.63 -10.41 -9.47
N ARG A 82 12.76 -9.40 -9.59
CA ARG A 82 13.12 -8.12 -10.25
C ARG A 82 13.99 -7.18 -9.41
N HIS A 83 14.17 -7.43 -8.11
CA HIS A 83 14.93 -6.49 -7.25
C HIS A 83 16.42 -6.40 -7.63
N ASP A 84 16.94 -7.36 -8.40
CA ASP A 84 18.34 -7.35 -8.85
C ASP A 84 18.57 -6.55 -10.15
N TYR A 85 17.51 -6.25 -10.92
CA TYR A 85 17.62 -5.46 -12.16
C TYR A 85 17.47 -3.95 -11.88
N HIS A 86 18.60 -3.28 -11.65
CA HIS A 86 18.64 -1.81 -11.55
C HIS A 86 18.86 -1.17 -12.94
N TRP A 87 17.84 -0.48 -13.48
CA TRP A 87 17.93 0.28 -14.74
C TRP A 87 19.04 1.36 -14.77
N ARG A 88 19.56 1.76 -13.60
CA ARG A 88 20.70 2.69 -13.47
C ARG A 88 22.07 2.02 -13.57
N ASN A 89 22.14 0.69 -13.59
CA ASN A 89 23.36 -0.09 -13.81
C ASN A 89 23.16 -1.01 -15.04
N PRO A 90 23.21 -0.45 -16.26
CA PRO A 90 22.96 -1.19 -17.51
C PRO A 90 24.05 -2.23 -17.85
N THR A 91 25.08 -2.40 -17.02
CA THR A 91 26.14 -3.39 -17.18
C THR A 91 25.86 -4.73 -16.51
N LEU A 92 24.76 -4.86 -15.76
CA LEU A 92 24.32 -6.15 -15.23
C LEU A 92 23.46 -6.85 -16.29
N ALA A 93 23.80 -8.11 -16.58
CA ALA A 93 22.96 -8.98 -17.42
C ALA A 93 21.53 -9.03 -16.85
N PRO A 94 20.49 -9.24 -17.68
CA PRO A 94 19.14 -9.47 -17.18
C PRO A 94 19.14 -10.54 -16.08
N THR A 95 18.38 -10.34 -15.00
CA THR A 95 18.27 -11.35 -13.94
C THR A 95 17.81 -12.67 -14.55
N GLU A 96 18.58 -13.74 -14.33
CA GLU A 96 18.22 -15.07 -14.81
C GLU A 96 16.83 -15.46 -14.29
N LYS A 97 16.01 -16.06 -15.15
CA LYS A 97 14.69 -16.56 -14.76
C LYS A 97 14.83 -17.63 -13.69
N LEU A 98 13.81 -17.77 -12.85
CA LEU A 98 13.77 -18.75 -11.78
C LEU A 98 13.57 -20.16 -12.36
N ASP A 99 14.30 -21.13 -11.81
CA ASP A 99 14.06 -22.56 -12.07
C ASP A 99 12.71 -22.99 -11.47
N PRO A 100 11.77 -23.55 -12.24
CA PRO A 100 10.53 -24.16 -11.74
C PRO A 100 10.70 -25.02 -10.48
N ALA A 101 11.78 -25.79 -10.37
CA ALA A 101 11.99 -26.76 -9.30
C ALA A 101 12.13 -26.12 -7.90
N ILE A 102 12.41 -24.81 -7.83
CA ILE A 102 12.55 -24.08 -6.56
C ILE A 102 11.23 -23.43 -6.11
N LEU A 103 10.17 -23.53 -6.91
CA LEU A 103 8.86 -22.96 -6.64
C LEU A 103 7.86 -24.07 -6.32
N CYS A 104 7.25 -23.96 -5.15
CA CYS A 104 6.24 -24.85 -4.63
C CYS A 104 5.11 -23.98 -4.08
N PHE A 105 4.12 -23.66 -4.92
CA PHE A 105 2.95 -22.96 -4.43
C PHE A 105 2.00 -23.95 -3.75
N HIS A 106 0.93 -23.42 -3.18
CA HIS A 106 -0.20 -24.17 -2.64
C HIS A 106 -1.30 -23.15 -2.42
N ILE A 107 -2.23 -23.09 -3.36
CA ILE A 107 -3.29 -22.10 -3.36
C ILE A 107 -4.61 -22.73 -2.89
N ASP A 108 -5.31 -22.03 -2.02
CA ASP A 108 -6.56 -22.42 -1.39
C ASP A 108 -7.52 -21.22 -1.43
N GLN A 109 -8.62 -21.39 -2.15
CA GLN A 109 -9.62 -20.36 -2.36
C GLN A 109 -10.34 -19.98 -1.05
N SER A 110 -10.63 -20.95 -0.19
CA SER A 110 -11.33 -20.73 1.08
C SER A 110 -10.46 -19.93 2.06
N ALA A 111 -9.17 -20.24 2.10
CA ALA A 111 -8.19 -19.48 2.87
C ALA A 111 -8.13 -18.02 2.40
N TYR A 112 -8.08 -17.81 1.07
CA TYR A 112 -8.06 -16.47 0.49
C TYR A 112 -9.36 -15.69 0.74
N GLN A 113 -10.53 -16.32 0.59
CA GLN A 113 -11.83 -15.69 0.87
C GLN A 113 -12.00 -15.31 2.34
N SER A 114 -11.49 -16.15 3.25
CA SER A 114 -11.43 -15.83 4.68
C SER A 114 -10.55 -14.60 4.94
N TYR A 115 -9.41 -14.53 4.26
CA TYR A 115 -8.53 -13.37 4.31
C TYR A 115 -9.18 -12.09 3.74
N GLN A 116 -9.86 -12.18 2.60
CA GLN A 116 -10.62 -11.08 2.00
C GLN A 116 -11.65 -10.52 2.99
N THR A 117 -12.43 -11.39 3.63
CA THR A 117 -13.44 -10.99 4.63
C THR A 117 -12.81 -10.20 5.78
N ILE A 118 -11.67 -10.68 6.29
CA ILE A 118 -10.92 -10.01 7.36
C ILE A 118 -10.38 -8.66 6.88
N PHE A 119 -9.82 -8.61 5.67
CA PHE A 119 -9.30 -7.37 5.09
C PHE A 119 -10.40 -6.33 4.91
N THR A 120 -11.56 -6.70 4.36
CA THR A 120 -12.71 -5.80 4.19
C THR A 120 -13.11 -5.18 5.51
N LYS A 121 -13.17 -5.96 6.60
CA LYS A 121 -13.46 -5.43 7.93
C LYS A 121 -12.42 -4.41 8.42
N TYR A 122 -11.13 -4.66 8.17
CA TYR A 122 -10.08 -3.69 8.50
C TYR A 122 -10.21 -2.41 7.65
N GLN A 123 -10.52 -2.54 6.37
CA GLN A 123 -10.74 -1.42 5.47
C GLN A 123 -11.95 -0.58 5.91
N GLU A 124 -13.08 -1.21 6.21
CA GLU A 124 -14.28 -0.53 6.73
C GLU A 124 -13.98 0.22 8.03
N THR A 125 -13.23 -0.40 8.95
CA THR A 125 -12.83 0.23 10.22
C THR A 125 -11.91 1.43 9.97
N PHE A 126 -10.97 1.31 9.04
CA PHE A 126 -10.10 2.42 8.65
C PHE A 126 -10.91 3.57 8.04
N MET A 127 -11.82 3.28 7.11
CA MET A 127 -12.63 4.28 6.41
C MET A 127 -13.57 5.01 7.36
N SER A 128 -14.30 4.27 8.19
CA SER A 128 -15.28 4.82 9.14
C SER A 128 -14.64 5.51 10.35
N GLY A 129 -13.41 5.13 10.72
CA GLY A 129 -12.68 5.68 11.86
C GLY A 129 -11.63 6.71 11.46
N HIS A 130 -10.46 6.22 11.05
CA HIS A 130 -9.26 7.04 10.83
C HIS A 130 -9.40 8.00 9.64
N PHE A 131 -9.96 7.52 8.54
CA PHE A 131 -10.12 8.33 7.33
C PHE A 131 -11.21 9.39 7.53
N LEU A 132 -12.33 9.03 8.16
CA LEU A 132 -13.36 10.00 8.55
C LEU A 132 -12.82 11.06 9.54
N ALA A 133 -12.04 10.65 10.54
CA ALA A 133 -11.42 11.58 11.48
C ALA A 133 -10.50 12.59 10.78
N TRP A 134 -9.77 12.14 9.75
CA TRP A 134 -8.95 13.00 8.91
C TRP A 134 -9.80 14.02 8.12
N HIS A 135 -10.89 13.59 7.48
CA HIS A 135 -11.80 14.52 6.81
C HIS A 135 -12.45 15.53 7.77
N ASN A 136 -12.80 15.09 8.98
CA ASN A 136 -13.39 15.96 10.00
C ASN A 136 -12.40 17.02 10.47
N ILE A 137 -11.13 16.66 10.70
CA ILE A 137 -10.14 17.65 11.15
C ILE A 137 -9.76 18.64 10.04
N LYS A 138 -9.75 18.21 8.76
CA LYS A 138 -9.59 19.16 7.64
C LYS A 138 -10.64 20.26 7.69
N ARG A 139 -11.92 19.87 7.80
CA ARG A 139 -13.04 20.82 7.94
C ARG A 139 -12.91 21.71 9.18
N ALA A 140 -12.39 21.18 10.28
CA ALA A 140 -12.18 21.96 11.50
C ALA A 140 -11.06 23.01 11.35
N VAL A 141 -9.99 22.70 10.59
CA VAL A 141 -8.96 23.68 10.25
C VAL A 141 -9.56 24.78 9.39
N ASP A 142 -10.29 24.43 8.32
CA ASP A 142 -10.93 25.42 7.44
C ASP A 142 -11.92 26.33 8.22
N ALA A 143 -12.67 25.76 9.17
CA ALA A 143 -13.56 26.52 10.05
C ALA A 143 -12.80 27.45 11.01
N THR A 144 -11.62 27.02 11.50
CA THR A 144 -10.75 27.86 12.34
C THR A 144 -10.22 29.05 11.55
N VAL A 145 -9.81 28.83 10.30
CA VAL A 145 -9.36 29.90 9.39
C VAL A 145 -10.50 30.89 9.12
N ALA A 146 -11.71 30.41 8.85
CA ALA A 146 -12.85 31.27 8.58
C ALA A 146 -13.23 32.18 9.76
N LYS A 147 -12.96 31.74 11.00
CA LYS A 147 -13.20 32.53 12.23
C LYS A 147 -12.02 33.44 12.61
N SER A 148 -10.85 33.20 12.03
CA SER A 148 -9.64 33.96 12.33
C SER A 148 -9.68 35.35 11.72
N LYS A 149 -9.07 36.34 12.40
CA LYS A 149 -8.96 37.73 11.92
C LYS A 149 -7.72 37.93 11.03
N LEU A 150 -7.46 36.98 10.14
CA LEU A 150 -6.37 37.09 9.17
C LEU A 150 -6.73 38.14 8.10
N ASN A 151 -5.77 38.98 7.72
CA ASN A 151 -5.93 39.85 6.57
C ASN A 151 -5.77 39.08 5.24
N ASP A 152 -6.04 39.72 4.11
CA ASP A 152 -6.04 39.06 2.79
C ASP A 152 -4.68 38.51 2.38
N VAL A 153 -3.57 39.13 2.82
CA VAL A 153 -2.22 38.63 2.52
C VAL A 153 -1.95 37.37 3.35
N GLU A 154 -2.22 37.43 4.66
CA GLU A 154 -2.00 36.32 5.58
C GLU A 154 -2.85 35.10 5.22
N LYS A 155 -4.12 35.34 4.86
CA LYS A 155 -5.04 34.30 4.41
C LYS A 155 -4.56 33.64 3.12
N ARG A 156 -4.00 34.40 2.18
CA ARG A 156 -3.39 33.84 0.96
C ARG A 156 -2.18 32.97 1.27
N MET A 157 -1.29 33.45 2.13
CA MET A 157 -0.11 32.68 2.55
C MET A 157 -0.50 31.38 3.27
N TRP A 158 -1.49 31.46 4.17
CA TRP A 158 -2.05 30.27 4.82
C TRP A 158 -2.65 29.29 3.81
N ASN A 159 -3.48 29.76 2.88
CA ASN A 159 -4.13 28.90 1.90
C ASN A 159 -3.12 28.23 0.96
N GLN A 160 -2.05 28.95 0.58
CA GLN A 160 -0.95 28.37 -0.18
C GLN A 160 -0.35 27.20 0.58
N PHE A 161 0.07 27.42 1.84
CA PHE A 161 0.64 26.38 2.67
C PHE A 161 -0.33 25.21 2.90
N TRP A 162 -1.54 25.49 3.37
CA TRP A 162 -2.50 24.46 3.76
C TRP A 162 -3.01 23.65 2.56
N HIS A 163 -3.58 24.31 1.54
CA HIS A 163 -4.23 23.60 0.45
C HIS A 163 -3.27 23.11 -0.63
N THR A 164 -2.15 23.80 -0.87
CA THR A 164 -1.22 23.43 -1.94
C THR A 164 -0.08 22.56 -1.42
N ASN A 165 0.58 22.98 -0.34
CA ASN A 165 1.76 22.27 0.17
C ASN A 165 1.35 21.09 1.05
N PHE A 166 0.77 21.34 2.23
CA PHE A 166 0.47 20.29 3.20
C PHE A 166 -0.57 19.29 2.66
N LEU A 167 -1.74 19.77 2.20
CA LEU A 167 -2.76 18.89 1.63
C LEU A 167 -2.32 18.25 0.31
N GLY A 168 -1.43 18.91 -0.46
CA GLY A 168 -0.81 18.29 -1.65
C GLY A 168 0.04 17.07 -1.29
N GLU A 169 0.78 17.13 -0.18
CA GLU A 169 1.47 15.95 0.36
C GLU A 169 0.50 14.88 0.85
N MET A 170 -0.58 15.27 1.54
CA MET A 170 -1.57 14.30 2.05
C MET A 170 -2.34 13.60 0.93
N GLN A 171 -2.63 14.30 -0.17
CA GLN A 171 -3.34 13.77 -1.33
C GLN A 171 -2.65 12.51 -1.92
N LYS A 172 -1.32 12.42 -1.81
CA LYS A 172 -0.53 11.27 -2.28
C LYS A 172 -1.00 9.96 -1.65
N TRP A 173 -1.27 9.96 -0.34
CA TRP A 173 -1.76 8.78 0.36
C TRP A 173 -3.28 8.72 0.45
N GLU A 174 -4.00 9.85 0.40
CA GLU A 174 -5.46 9.85 0.36
C GLU A 174 -6.01 9.15 -0.89
N SER A 175 -5.43 9.45 -2.06
CA SER A 175 -5.79 8.80 -3.32
C SER A 175 -5.58 7.28 -3.27
N ARG A 176 -4.48 6.83 -2.67
CA ARG A 176 -4.18 5.40 -2.51
C ARG A 176 -5.08 4.74 -1.48
N ALA A 177 -5.41 5.42 -0.38
CA ALA A 177 -6.38 4.94 0.60
C ALA A 177 -7.74 4.63 -0.04
N MET A 178 -8.20 5.50 -0.94
CA MET A 178 -9.45 5.32 -1.69
C MET A 178 -9.37 4.22 -2.75
N ALA A 179 -8.20 4.06 -3.40
CA ALA A 179 -7.98 3.06 -4.43
C ALA A 179 -7.58 1.68 -3.87
N LEU A 180 -7.33 1.56 -2.57
CA LEU A 180 -6.88 0.33 -1.96
C LEU A 180 -8.00 -0.71 -2.05
N ALA A 181 -7.78 -1.75 -2.84
CA ALA A 181 -8.69 -2.86 -2.97
C ALA A 181 -7.91 -4.18 -2.88
N ILE A 182 -8.60 -5.23 -2.46
CA ILE A 182 -8.10 -6.59 -2.58
C ILE A 182 -8.73 -7.25 -3.79
N PRO A 183 -7.91 -7.87 -4.67
CA PRO A 183 -8.41 -8.53 -5.86
C PRO A 183 -9.32 -9.71 -5.51
N SER A 184 -10.23 -10.03 -6.41
CA SER A 184 -11.03 -11.26 -6.37
C SER A 184 -10.12 -12.50 -6.41
N TRP A 185 -10.72 -13.68 -6.22
CA TRP A 185 -9.96 -14.93 -6.34
C TRP A 185 -9.41 -15.13 -7.75
N GLU A 186 -10.24 -14.86 -8.76
CA GLU A 186 -9.88 -14.96 -10.17
C GLU A 186 -8.76 -13.96 -10.50
N GLU A 187 -8.92 -12.70 -10.07
CA GLU A 187 -7.92 -11.66 -10.30
C GLU A 187 -6.57 -11.99 -9.64
N ILE A 188 -6.54 -12.47 -8.39
CA ILE A 188 -5.26 -12.79 -7.74
C ILE A 188 -4.58 -14.03 -8.34
N VAL A 189 -5.36 -15.02 -8.79
CA VAL A 189 -4.83 -16.20 -9.48
C VAL A 189 -4.22 -15.78 -10.82
N ASP A 190 -4.90 -14.93 -11.58
CA ASP A 190 -4.38 -14.38 -12.84
C ASP A 190 -3.12 -13.53 -12.60
N GLU A 191 -3.11 -12.67 -11.58
CA GLU A 191 -1.92 -11.90 -11.18
C GLU A 191 -0.73 -12.81 -10.85
N LEU A 192 -0.96 -13.88 -10.08
CA LEU A 192 0.07 -14.85 -9.71
C LEU A 192 0.57 -15.62 -10.93
N TYR A 193 -0.33 -16.04 -11.81
CA TYR A 193 -0.01 -16.75 -13.04
C TYR A 193 0.84 -15.88 -13.98
N ASN A 194 0.45 -14.62 -14.18
CA ASN A 194 1.21 -13.66 -14.97
C ASN A 194 2.60 -13.41 -14.38
N ALA A 195 2.73 -13.30 -13.06
CA ALA A 195 4.03 -13.18 -12.40
C ALA A 195 4.90 -14.43 -12.64
N ILE A 196 4.32 -15.64 -12.61
CA ILE A 196 5.04 -16.88 -12.93
C ILE A 196 5.52 -16.89 -14.38
N LEU A 197 4.65 -16.58 -15.35
CA LEU A 197 5.02 -16.52 -16.77
C LEU A 197 6.20 -15.58 -17.03
N GLU A 198 6.20 -14.46 -16.33
CA GLU A 198 7.23 -13.45 -16.46
C GLU A 198 8.57 -13.90 -15.87
N CYS A 199 8.56 -14.46 -14.65
CA CYS A 199 9.76 -14.67 -13.85
C CYS A 199 10.38 -16.06 -13.98
N VAL A 200 9.64 -17.06 -14.47
CA VAL A 200 10.03 -18.48 -14.41
C VAL A 200 10.44 -19.02 -15.78
N GLU A 201 11.52 -19.80 -15.82
CA GLU A 201 12.00 -20.46 -17.03
C GLU A 201 11.04 -21.60 -17.43
N GLY A 202 10.69 -21.71 -18.71
CA GLY A 202 9.77 -22.75 -19.19
C GLY A 202 8.37 -22.70 -18.55
N ALA A 203 7.92 -21.53 -18.10
CA ALA A 203 6.68 -21.37 -17.34
C ALA A 203 5.43 -21.93 -18.07
N GLU A 204 5.35 -21.77 -19.39
CA GLU A 204 4.25 -22.30 -20.20
C GLU A 204 4.14 -23.82 -20.10
N ASP A 205 5.27 -24.53 -20.23
CA ASP A 205 5.34 -26.00 -20.11
C ASP A 205 5.05 -26.46 -18.68
N MET A 206 5.58 -25.74 -17.67
CA MET A 206 5.33 -26.04 -16.26
C MET A 206 3.82 -25.98 -15.95
N LEU A 207 3.16 -24.92 -16.42
CA LEU A 207 1.74 -24.66 -16.14
C LEU A 207 0.83 -25.61 -16.94
N ALA A 208 1.15 -25.89 -18.20
CA ALA A 208 0.45 -26.88 -19.01
C ALA A 208 0.51 -28.29 -18.39
N ASN A 209 1.69 -28.71 -17.92
CA ASN A 209 1.86 -30.02 -17.30
C ASN A 209 1.15 -30.15 -15.94
N ALA A 210 0.98 -29.05 -15.19
CA ALA A 210 0.21 -29.05 -13.96
C ALA A 210 -1.30 -29.19 -14.22
N ALA A 211 -1.82 -28.60 -15.31
CA ALA A 211 -3.22 -28.73 -15.72
C ALA A 211 -3.58 -30.15 -16.22
N HIS A 212 -2.58 -30.92 -16.67
CA HIS A 212 -2.76 -32.29 -17.19
C HIS A 212 -2.42 -33.40 -16.17
N GLY A 213 -2.20 -33.06 -14.89
CA GLY A 213 -1.78 -33.99 -13.84
C GLY A 213 -2.88 -34.94 -13.32
N ILE A 214 -2.60 -36.24 -13.42
CA ILE A 214 -3.31 -37.42 -12.87
C ILE A 214 -3.69 -37.23 -11.37
N PRO A 215 -4.86 -37.74 -10.90
CA PRO A 215 -5.28 -37.64 -9.50
C PRO A 215 -4.28 -38.34 -8.57
N GLY A 216 -3.43 -37.54 -7.92
CA GLY A 216 -2.45 -37.99 -6.95
C GLY A 216 -1.02 -37.60 -7.34
N LYS A 217 -0.53 -36.52 -6.73
CA LYS A 217 0.80 -35.89 -6.89
C LYS A 217 0.98 -34.95 -8.07
N ARG A 218 0.51 -33.71 -7.91
CA ARG A 218 1.33 -32.48 -7.80
C ARG A 218 0.40 -31.32 -7.45
N VAL A 219 0.79 -30.57 -6.43
CA VAL A 219 0.16 -29.32 -6.01
C VAL A 219 0.94 -28.21 -6.74
N LEU A 220 0.24 -27.32 -7.45
CA LEU A 220 0.77 -26.07 -8.00
C LEU A 220 1.50 -25.28 -6.92
#